data_AF-A0A2T5VD48-F1
#
_entry.id   AF-A0A2T5VD48-F1
#
_cell.length_a   1.000
_cell.length_b   1.000
_cell.length_c   1.000
_cell.angle_alpha   90.00
_cell.angle_beta   90.00
_cell.angle_gamma   90.00
#
_symmetry.space_group_name_H-M   'P 1'
#
loop_
_entity.id
_entity.type
_entity.pdbx_description
1 polymer ?
#
loop_
_entity_poly.entity_id
_entity_poly.type
_entity_poly.pdbx_seq_one_letter_code
_entity_poly.pdbx_strand_id
1 'polypeptide(L)'
;MPANTLSSSHLEKALEVARAEREIATARLCRLYRDAFEDGDRAIRTHGKLIAERGVDATIRILEQDDGLFGRSWHFGWMRGGMLAQGNREEALASLRELPEAVREHHSLFVREKDLERAYEAAREREGRQHIRAAKLERLEPDRERDR
;
A
#
# COMPACT_ATOMS: atom_id res chain seq x y z
N MET A 1 -24.36 5.37 -25.92
CA MET A 1 -23.81 4.97 -24.61
C MET A 1 -22.45 5.63 -24.45
N PRO A 2 -22.35 6.87 -23.93
CA PRO A 2 -21.05 7.51 -23.79
C PRO A 2 -20.26 6.87 -22.64
N ALA A 3 -18.95 6.91 -22.81
CA ALA A 3 -17.90 6.33 -21.98
C ALA A 3 -18.18 6.39 -20.48
N ASN A 4 -17.98 5.24 -19.82
CA ASN A 4 -18.01 5.03 -18.39
C ASN A 4 -17.07 6.02 -17.71
N THR A 5 -17.58 7.18 -17.35
CA THR A 5 -16.81 8.23 -16.69
C THR A 5 -16.79 7.81 -15.24
N LEU A 6 -15.68 7.25 -14.76
CA LEU A 6 -15.43 7.06 -13.34
C LEU A 6 -15.63 8.42 -12.67
N SER A 7 -16.80 8.65 -12.07
CA SER A 7 -17.09 9.91 -11.39
C SER A 7 -16.12 10.06 -10.22
N SER A 8 -15.82 11.30 -9.85
CA SER A 8 -15.03 11.64 -8.66
C SER A 8 -15.53 10.90 -7.41
N SER A 9 -16.84 10.78 -7.25
CA SER A 9 -17.47 10.01 -6.16
C SER A 9 -17.19 8.50 -6.22
N HIS A 10 -17.10 7.89 -7.41
CA HIS A 10 -16.72 6.48 -7.54
C HIS A 10 -15.25 6.25 -7.18
N LEU A 11 -14.37 7.18 -7.57
CA LEU A 11 -12.93 7.14 -7.26
C LEU A 11 -12.67 7.36 -5.76
N GLU A 12 -13.39 8.27 -5.13
CA GLU A 12 -13.32 8.53 -3.68
C GLU A 12 -13.70 7.28 -2.88
N LYS A 13 -14.84 6.65 -3.19
CA LYS A 13 -15.25 5.40 -2.54
C LYS A 13 -14.25 4.27 -2.77
N ALA A 14 -13.70 4.16 -3.98
CA ALA A 14 -12.68 3.14 -4.28
C ALA A 14 -11.39 3.38 -3.48
N LEU A 15 -11.01 4.65 -3.27
CA LEU A 15 -9.86 5.05 -2.47
C LEU A 15 -10.05 4.70 -0.98
N GLU A 16 -11.23 4.97 -0.42
CA GLU A 16 -11.58 4.56 0.95
C GLU A 16 -11.47 3.05 1.16
N VAL A 17 -12.01 2.27 0.21
CA VAL A 17 -11.92 0.80 0.26
C VAL A 17 -10.46 0.34 0.19
N ALA A 18 -9.66 0.89 -0.73
CA ALA A 18 -8.24 0.53 -0.86
C ALA A 18 -7.43 0.87 0.41
N ARG A 19 -7.74 2.00 1.08
CA ARG A 19 -7.13 2.38 2.36
C ARG A 19 -7.45 1.38 3.46
N ALA A 20 -8.73 1.01 3.60
CA ALA A 20 -9.16 0.02 4.59
C ALA A 20 -8.50 -1.35 4.34
N GLU A 21 -8.45 -1.81 3.08
CA GLU A 21 -7.75 -3.05 2.69
C GLU A 21 -6.26 -2.97 3.05
N ARG A 22 -5.59 -1.85 2.76
CA ARG A 22 -4.17 -1.66 3.09
C ARG A 22 -3.93 -1.66 4.60
N GLU A 23 -4.80 -1.05 5.40
CA GLU A 23 -4.69 -1.05 6.86
C GLU A 23 -4.79 -2.47 7.43
N ILE A 24 -5.72 -3.27 6.92
CA ILE A 24 -5.86 -4.70 7.29
C ILE A 24 -4.59 -5.47 6.92
N ALA A 25 -4.08 -5.30 5.70
CA ALA A 25 -2.84 -5.93 5.26
C ALA A 25 -1.62 -5.49 6.10
N THR A 26 -1.57 -4.22 6.49
CA THR A 26 -0.53 -3.67 7.39
C THR A 26 -0.60 -4.34 8.76
N ALA A 27 -1.80 -4.47 9.34
CA ALA A 27 -1.99 -5.15 10.62
C ALA A 27 -1.57 -6.62 10.56
N ARG A 28 -1.94 -7.32 9.47
CA ARG A 28 -1.51 -8.71 9.22
C ARG A 28 0.01 -8.82 9.17
N LEU A 29 0.67 -7.94 8.42
CA LEU A 29 2.12 -7.92 8.26
C LEU A 29 2.83 -7.65 9.61
N CYS A 30 2.37 -6.66 10.38
CA CYS A 30 2.89 -6.38 11.72
C CYS A 30 2.76 -7.58 12.67
N ARG A 31 1.60 -8.26 12.66
CA ARG A 31 1.38 -9.49 13.44
C ARG A 31 2.38 -10.57 13.05
N LEU A 32 2.51 -10.88 11.76
CA LEU A 32 3.42 -11.92 11.27
C LEU A 32 4.89 -11.67 11.65
N TYR A 33 5.36 -10.41 11.58
CA TYR A 33 6.71 -10.07 12.06
C TYR A 33 6.86 -10.27 13.57
N ARG A 34 5.85 -9.89 14.35
CA ARG A 34 5.85 -10.07 15.80
C ARG A 34 5.75 -11.53 16.22
N ASP A 35 5.18 -12.39 15.39
CA ASP A 35 5.08 -13.82 15.66
C ASP A 35 6.36 -14.56 15.24
N ALA A 36 6.96 -14.14 14.11
CA ALA A 36 8.18 -14.75 13.58
C ALA A 36 9.46 -14.38 14.35
N PHE A 37 9.57 -13.15 14.86
CA PHE A 37 10.81 -12.61 15.43
C PHE A 37 10.68 -12.29 16.93
N GLU A 38 11.79 -12.41 17.67
CA GLU A 38 11.83 -12.06 19.09
C GLU A 38 11.57 -10.56 19.30
N ASP A 39 12.25 -9.72 18.52
CA ASP A 39 12.03 -8.26 18.46
C ASP A 39 11.27 -7.89 17.18
N GLY A 40 9.96 -8.20 17.20
CA GLY A 40 9.07 -7.94 16.07
C GLY A 40 9.02 -6.48 15.63
N ASP A 41 9.06 -5.53 16.57
CA ASP A 41 9.01 -4.11 16.24
C ASP A 41 10.29 -3.63 15.54
N ARG A 42 11.46 -4.16 15.93
CA ARG A 42 12.70 -3.96 15.16
C ARG A 42 12.60 -4.58 13.78
N ALA A 43 12.06 -5.79 13.66
CA ALA A 43 11.90 -6.47 12.38
C ALA A 43 11.02 -5.65 11.41
N ILE A 44 9.91 -5.08 11.90
CA ILE A 44 9.04 -4.18 11.14
C ILE A 44 9.80 -2.91 10.69
N ARG A 45 10.59 -2.30 11.57
CA ARG A 45 11.40 -1.12 11.19
C ARG A 45 12.45 -1.48 10.12
N THR A 46 13.12 -2.62 10.26
CA THR A 46 14.09 -3.06 9.24
C THR A 46 13.39 -3.39 7.92
N HIS A 47 12.21 -4.00 7.96
CA HIS A 47 11.39 -4.25 6.78
C HIS A 47 11.11 -2.97 6.00
N GLY A 48 10.62 -1.92 6.68
CA GLY A 48 10.38 -0.62 6.04
C GLY A 48 11.64 -0.02 5.40
N LYS A 49 12.79 -0.12 6.08
CA LYS A 49 14.08 0.32 5.52
C LYS A 49 14.50 -0.47 4.28
N LEU A 50 14.40 -1.81 4.34
CA LEU A 50 14.77 -2.67 3.22
C LEU A 50 13.90 -2.45 1.99
N ILE A 51 12.58 -2.25 2.17
CA ILE A 51 11.70 -1.89 1.06
C ILE A 51 12.11 -0.56 0.45
N ALA A 52 12.40 0.45 1.26
CA ALA A 52 12.80 1.77 0.77
C ALA A 52 14.16 1.74 0.03
N GLU A 53 15.12 0.98 0.52
CA GLU A 53 16.48 0.93 -0.03
C GLU A 53 16.64 -0.04 -1.21
N ARG A 54 15.96 -1.18 -1.16
CA ARG A 54 16.20 -2.32 -2.07
C ARG A 54 14.96 -2.78 -2.83
N GLY A 55 13.79 -2.30 -2.43
CA GLY A 55 12.52 -2.73 -3.00
C GLY A 55 11.95 -4.00 -2.40
N VAL A 56 10.75 -4.33 -2.86
CA VAL A 56 9.90 -5.41 -2.32
C VAL A 56 10.49 -6.78 -2.65
N ASP A 57 10.88 -7.01 -3.90
CA ASP A 57 11.41 -8.31 -4.33
C ASP A 57 12.70 -8.67 -3.60
N ALA A 58 13.60 -7.70 -3.40
CA ALA A 58 14.84 -7.93 -2.65
C ALA A 58 14.54 -8.25 -1.18
N THR A 59 13.57 -7.56 -0.57
CA THR A 59 13.14 -7.83 0.81
C THR A 59 12.55 -9.23 0.94
N ILE A 60 11.73 -9.65 -0.03
CA ILE A 60 11.15 -11.00 -0.09
C ILE A 60 12.24 -12.06 -0.23
N ARG A 61 13.24 -11.86 -1.10
CA ARG A 61 14.37 -12.79 -1.22
C ARG A 61 15.11 -12.97 0.10
N ILE A 62 15.27 -11.91 0.90
CA ILE A 62 15.89 -12.01 2.23
C ILE A 62 14.99 -12.80 3.20
N LEU A 63 13.66 -12.65 3.11
CA LEU A 63 12.72 -13.42 3.91
C LEU A 63 12.69 -14.90 3.52
N GLU A 64 12.77 -15.20 2.22
CA GLU A 64 12.75 -16.55 1.63
C GLU A 64 14.12 -17.24 1.69
N GLN A 65 15.22 -16.51 1.91
CA GLN A 65 16.56 -17.08 1.97
C GLN A 65 16.65 -18.17 3.06
N ASP A 66 16.92 -19.39 2.62
CA ASP A 66 17.14 -20.58 3.44
C ASP A 66 18.62 -20.74 3.86
N ASP A 67 19.48 -19.79 3.47
CA ASP A 67 20.93 -19.78 3.75
C ASP A 67 21.21 -19.45 5.23
N GLY A 68 20.80 -20.38 6.10
CA GLY A 68 21.10 -20.40 7.52
C GLY A 68 20.41 -19.30 8.33
N LEU A 69 20.38 -19.50 9.64
CA LEU A 69 19.90 -18.53 10.63
C LEU A 69 20.56 -17.14 10.46
N PHE A 70 21.72 -17.04 9.81
CA PHE A 70 22.52 -15.81 9.76
C PHE A 70 21.97 -14.71 8.85
N GLY A 71 21.55 -15.01 7.61
CA GLY A 71 21.15 -13.96 6.66
C GLY A 71 19.90 -13.20 7.13
N ARG A 72 18.86 -13.96 7.47
CA ARG A 72 17.59 -13.40 7.96
C ARG A 72 17.74 -12.75 9.34
N SER A 73 18.49 -13.37 10.26
CA SER A 73 18.67 -12.78 11.59
C SER A 73 19.58 -11.56 11.62
N TRP A 74 20.49 -11.41 10.66
CA TRP A 74 21.24 -10.17 10.48
C TRP A 74 20.32 -8.97 10.22
N HIS A 75 19.30 -9.15 9.40
CA HIS A 75 18.37 -8.09 9.04
C HIS A 75 17.24 -7.92 10.07
N PHE A 76 16.51 -8.99 10.36
CA PHE A 76 15.26 -8.93 11.12
C PHE A 76 15.43 -9.30 12.60
N GLY A 77 16.59 -9.82 13.01
CA GLY A 77 16.84 -10.30 14.35
C GLY A 77 16.57 -11.80 14.53
N TRP A 78 16.77 -12.29 15.75
CA TRP A 78 16.56 -13.70 16.05
C TRP A 78 15.10 -14.10 15.88
N MET A 79 14.89 -15.28 15.29
CA MET A 79 13.57 -15.88 15.23
C MET A 79 13.11 -16.32 16.62
N ARG A 80 11.82 -16.16 16.89
CA ARG A 80 11.25 -16.61 18.15
C ARG A 80 11.37 -18.14 18.27
N GLY A 81 11.82 -18.61 19.43
CA GLY A 81 12.06 -20.04 19.68
C GLY A 81 13.39 -20.56 19.10
N GLY A 82 14.27 -19.68 18.63
CA GLY A 82 15.59 -20.06 18.09
C GLY A 82 16.63 -20.45 19.13
N MET A 83 16.61 -19.84 20.33
CA MET A 83 17.64 -20.08 21.36
C MET A 83 17.20 -21.00 22.51
N LEU A 84 16.02 -20.84 23.12
CA LEU A 84 15.68 -21.60 24.35
C LEU A 84 14.17 -21.85 24.61
N ALA A 85 13.26 -21.48 23.70
CA ALA A 85 11.80 -21.58 23.94
C ALA A 85 11.16 -22.69 23.08
N GLN A 86 10.99 -23.87 23.69
CA GLN A 86 10.57 -25.12 23.05
C GLN A 86 9.10 -25.14 22.54
N GLY A 87 8.38 -24.01 22.58
CA GLY A 87 6.95 -23.94 22.21
C GLY A 87 6.60 -23.13 20.96
N ASN A 88 7.36 -22.09 20.63
CA ASN A 88 6.89 -21.08 19.65
C ASN A 88 7.62 -21.13 18.30
N ARG A 89 8.51 -22.11 18.10
CA ARG A 89 9.31 -22.22 16.88
C ARG A 89 8.47 -22.59 15.67
N GLU A 90 7.52 -23.52 15.83
CA GLU A 90 6.64 -23.93 14.73
C GLU A 90 5.72 -22.79 14.29
N GLU A 91 5.15 -22.08 15.25
CA GLU A 91 4.33 -20.88 15.00
C GLU A 91 5.16 -19.78 14.31
N ALA A 92 6.37 -19.50 14.80
CA ALA A 92 7.26 -18.52 14.19
C ALA A 92 7.63 -18.90 12.73
N LEU A 93 7.87 -20.19 12.47
CA LEU A 93 8.11 -20.69 11.12
C LEU A 93 6.88 -20.60 10.22
N ALA A 94 5.68 -20.85 10.75
CA ALA A 94 4.44 -20.67 10.01
C ALA A 94 4.25 -19.19 9.62
N SER A 95 4.41 -18.27 10.56
CA SER A 95 4.33 -16.84 10.29
C SER A 95 5.39 -16.38 9.29
N LEU A 96 6.60 -16.92 9.38
CA LEU A 96 7.70 -16.63 8.46
C LEU A 96 7.40 -17.09 7.02
N ARG A 97 6.73 -18.24 6.85
CA ARG A 97 6.31 -18.73 5.54
C ARG A 97 5.22 -17.86 4.90
N GLU A 98 4.36 -17.24 5.71
CA GLU A 98 3.32 -16.32 5.24
C GLU A 98 3.84 -14.92 4.90
N LEU A 99 4.95 -14.49 5.52
CA LEU A 99 5.48 -13.12 5.37
C LEU A 99 5.71 -12.69 3.90
N PRO A 100 6.34 -13.50 3.01
CA PRO A 100 6.53 -13.12 1.62
C PRO A 100 5.24 -12.74 0.90
N GLU A 101 4.18 -13.53 1.09
CA GLU A 101 2.87 -13.26 0.47
C GLU A 101 2.22 -12.01 1.06
N ALA A 102 2.25 -11.86 2.38
CA ALA A 102 1.71 -10.68 3.06
C ALA A 102 2.43 -9.38 2.61
N VAL A 103 3.74 -9.45 2.36
CA VAL A 103 4.52 -8.33 1.83
C VAL A 103 4.08 -7.98 0.39
N ARG A 104 3.88 -8.98 -0.48
CA ARG A 104 3.38 -8.76 -1.85
C ARG A 104 1.98 -8.14 -1.84
N GLU A 105 1.09 -8.67 -1.01
CA GLU A 105 -0.29 -8.18 -0.83
C GLU A 105 -0.31 -6.72 -0.37
N HIS A 106 0.39 -6.41 0.72
CA HIS A 106 0.50 -5.04 1.23
C HIS A 106 1.05 -4.07 0.18
N HIS A 107 2.09 -4.48 -0.56
CA HIS A 107 2.66 -3.63 -1.60
C HIS A 107 1.70 -3.39 -2.76
N SER A 108 1.01 -4.44 -3.23
CA SER A 108 0.00 -4.33 -4.29
C SER A 108 -1.11 -3.34 -3.90
N LEU A 109 -1.61 -3.42 -2.66
CA LEU A 109 -2.61 -2.49 -2.13
C LEU A 109 -2.08 -1.06 -2.01
N PHE A 110 -0.83 -0.88 -1.58
CA PHE A 110 -0.19 0.43 -1.55
C PHE A 110 -0.08 1.08 -2.94
N VAL A 111 0.31 0.30 -3.96
CA VAL A 111 0.37 0.79 -5.35
C VAL A 111 -1.03 1.15 -5.84
N ARG A 112 -2.03 0.29 -5.60
CA ARG A 112 -3.42 0.55 -5.97
C ARG A 112 -3.98 1.81 -5.31
N GLU A 113 -3.69 2.04 -4.03
CA GLU A 113 -4.05 3.29 -3.34
C GLU A 113 -3.44 4.49 -4.05
N LYS A 114 -2.14 4.45 -4.36
CA LYS A 114 -1.45 5.56 -5.05
C LYS A 114 -1.99 5.83 -6.44
N ASP A 115 -2.35 4.80 -7.18
CA ASP A 115 -2.95 4.95 -8.50
C ASP A 115 -4.37 5.56 -8.42
N LEU A 116 -5.16 5.18 -7.41
CA LEU A 116 -6.46 5.78 -7.13
C LEU A 116 -6.35 7.25 -6.69
N GLU A 117 -5.38 7.59 -5.83
CA GLU A 117 -5.10 8.98 -5.44
C GLU A 117 -4.80 9.84 -6.67
N ARG A 118 -3.90 9.38 -7.55
CA ARG A 118 -3.58 10.08 -8.80
C ARG A 118 -4.78 10.21 -9.73
N ALA A 119 -5.58 9.16 -9.86
CA ALA A 119 -6.78 9.18 -10.70
C ALA A 119 -7.83 10.17 -10.15
N TYR A 120 -8.00 10.22 -8.83
CA TYR A 120 -8.90 11.15 -8.15
C TYR A 120 -8.44 12.60 -8.32
N GLU A 121 -7.17 12.90 -8.10
CA GLU A 121 -6.58 14.23 -8.34
C GLU A 121 -6.78 14.68 -9.79
N ALA A 122 -6.48 13.80 -10.76
CA ALA A 122 -6.68 14.08 -12.18
C ALA A 122 -8.16 14.26 -12.57
N ALA A 123 -9.10 13.60 -11.88
CA ALA A 123 -10.53 13.81 -12.07
C ALA A 123 -10.95 15.19 -11.54
N ARG A 124 -10.51 15.54 -10.32
CA ARG A 124 -10.78 16.83 -9.67
C ARG A 124 -10.24 18.01 -10.48
N GLU A 125 -9.02 17.88 -11.04
CA GLU A 125 -8.48 18.90 -11.92
C GLU A 125 -9.31 19.10 -13.20
N ARG A 126 -9.81 18.01 -13.80
CA ARG A 126 -10.65 18.08 -15.00
C ARG A 126 -11.97 18.78 -14.73
N GLU A 127 -12.63 18.44 -13.63
CA GLU A 127 -13.85 19.12 -13.17
C GLU A 127 -13.58 20.61 -12.94
N GLY A 128 -12.50 20.98 -12.25
CA GLY A 128 -12.11 22.37 -12.04
C GLY A 128 -11.90 23.15 -13.35
N ARG A 129 -11.19 22.57 -14.33
CA ARG A 129 -11.00 23.19 -15.66
C ARG A 129 -12.32 23.34 -16.42
N GLN A 130 -13.24 22.38 -16.30
CA GLN A 130 -14.57 22.47 -16.91
C GLN A 130 -15.41 23.58 -16.28
N HIS A 131 -15.41 23.72 -14.97
CA HIS A 131 -16.09 24.83 -14.27
C HIS A 131 -15.55 26.20 -14.69
N ILE A 132 -14.22 26.36 -14.78
CA ILE A 132 -13.61 27.61 -15.25
C ILE A 132 -14.02 27.92 -16.69
N ARG A 133 -14.04 26.90 -17.56
CA ARG A 133 -14.45 27.05 -18.96
C ARG A 133 -15.93 27.41 -19.09
N ALA A 134 -16.81 26.77 -18.33
CA ALA A 134 -18.24 27.09 -18.29
C ALA A 134 -18.47 28.53 -17.79
N ALA A 135 -17.84 28.92 -16.67
CA ALA A 135 -17.92 30.28 -16.15
C ALA A 135 -17.37 31.34 -17.13
N LYS A 136 -16.36 31.01 -17.95
CA LYS A 136 -15.86 31.90 -19.00
C LYS A 136 -16.83 32.04 -20.17
N LEU A 137 -17.55 30.97 -20.53
CA LEU A 137 -18.58 30.99 -21.57
C LEU A 137 -19.81 31.80 -21.13
N GLU A 138 -20.29 31.60 -19.90
CA GLU A 138 -21.41 32.37 -19.33
C GLU A 138 -21.11 33.87 -19.26
N ARG A 139 -19.86 34.26 -19.01
CA ARG A 139 -19.44 35.68 -19.03
C ARG A 139 -19.37 36.30 -20.43
N LEU A 140 -19.34 35.49 -21.50
CA LEU A 140 -19.26 35.96 -22.90
C LEU A 140 -20.63 35.99 -23.59
N GLU A 141 -21.67 35.38 -23.01
CA GLU A 141 -23.03 35.40 -23.54
C GLU A 141 -23.90 36.65 -23.27
N PRO A 142 -23.69 37.49 -22.21
CA PRO A 142 -24.61 38.60 -21.94
C PRO A 142 -24.55 39.74 -22.97
N ASP A 143 -23.52 39.78 -23.82
CA ASP A 143 -23.37 40.81 -24.86
C ASP A 143 -24.08 40.43 -26.18
N ARG A 144 -24.50 39.18 -26.38
CA ARG A 144 -25.16 38.75 -27.63
C ARG A 144 -26.68 38.94 -27.64
N GLU A 145 -27.31 39.16 -26.49
CA GLU A 145 -28.75 39.40 -26.38
C GLU A 145 -29.13 40.89 -26.37
N ARG A 146 -28.16 41.82 -26.35
CA ARG A 146 -28.41 43.27 -26.34
C ARG A 146 -28.48 43.93 -27.73
N ASP A 147 -28.11 43.22 -28.79
CA ASP A 147 -28.08 43.73 -30.17
C ASP A 147 -29.24 43.22 -31.04
N ARG A 148 -30.37 42.80 -30.46
CA ARG A 148 -31.61 42.47 -31.19
C ARG A 148 -32.74 43.44 -30.89
#